data_AF-A0A8J4WXW5-F1
#
_entry.id   AF-A0A8J4WXW5-F1
#
_cell.length_a   1.000
_cell.length_b   1.000
_cell.length_c   1.000
_cell.angle_alpha   90.00
_cell.angle_beta   90.00
_cell.angle_gamma   90.00
#
_symmetry.space_group_name_H-M   'P 1'
#
loop_
_entity.id
_entity.type
_entity.pdbx_description
1 polymer ?
#
loop_
_entity_poly.entity_id
_entity_poly.type
_entity_poly.pdbx_seq_one_letter_code
_entity_poly.pdbx_strand_id
1 'polypeptide(L)'
;PYRHPSYGAGSGCHSQDSISCFRCGDVCKGEVVRVHNVHFHVKCFTCQVCGCDLACSGFFQQAGEYICTQDYQRLYGTKCDSCGEFITGEVVSALNRAYHPKCFVCTICRKPFPIGDRVTFCGKKCVCQQCSHTLASSNEPVKIHGPSHCAGCKEEITHGQSLLALEKQWHVGCFKCQSCGAVLTGEYISKNGIPYCESDYHRQFGIRCEACNRYVSGKVLEAGGKHYHPTCARCARCQMTFTEGEEMYLA
;
A
#
# COMPACT_ATOMS: atom_id res chain seq x y z
N PRO A 1 -76.34 -38.07 -11.48
CA PRO A 1 -77.33 -37.50 -10.54
C PRO A 1 -76.63 -36.82 -9.35
N TYR A 2 -76.67 -35.49 -9.33
CA TYR A 2 -76.45 -34.60 -8.16
C TYR A 2 -75.03 -34.56 -7.56
N ARG A 3 -74.41 -33.43 -7.20
CA ARG A 3 -74.65 -31.97 -7.31
C ARG A 3 -73.34 -31.32 -6.84
N HIS A 4 -72.88 -30.23 -7.48
CA HIS A 4 -72.05 -29.24 -6.79
C HIS A 4 -72.92 -28.41 -5.84
N PRO A 5 -72.37 -27.98 -4.69
CA PRO A 5 -72.26 -26.53 -4.40
C PRO A 5 -70.88 -26.19 -3.77
N SER A 6 -70.07 -25.29 -4.34
CA SER A 6 -70.04 -23.82 -4.20
C SER A 6 -69.46 -23.29 -2.87
N TYR A 7 -68.24 -22.76 -3.01
CA TYR A 7 -67.56 -21.63 -2.34
C TYR A 7 -67.55 -21.51 -0.80
N GLY A 8 -66.34 -21.59 -0.26
CA GLY A 8 -65.93 -20.97 1.00
C GLY A 8 -64.51 -20.43 0.84
N ALA A 9 -64.38 -19.11 0.81
CA ALA A 9 -63.11 -18.38 0.78
C ALA A 9 -62.31 -18.65 2.06
N GLY A 10 -60.99 -18.77 1.93
CA GLY A 10 -60.11 -18.84 3.09
C GLY A 10 -58.70 -19.32 2.74
N SER A 11 -57.81 -18.34 2.57
CA SER A 11 -56.46 -18.34 3.12
C SER A 11 -55.46 -19.40 2.60
N GLY A 12 -54.47 -18.91 1.87
CA GLY A 12 -53.25 -19.66 1.60
C GLY A 12 -52.37 -18.93 0.60
N CYS A 13 -51.84 -17.76 0.98
CA CYS A 13 -50.66 -17.22 0.34
C CYS A 13 -49.52 -18.25 0.52
N HIS A 14 -49.40 -19.18 -0.41
CA HIS A 14 -48.19 -19.97 -0.55
C HIS A 14 -47.13 -19.05 -1.16
N SER A 15 -46.60 -18.14 -0.35
CA SER A 15 -45.26 -17.60 -0.56
C SER A 15 -44.30 -18.76 -0.37
N GLN A 16 -44.18 -19.59 -1.40
CA GLN A 16 -42.97 -20.37 -1.58
C GLN A 16 -41.88 -19.31 -1.75
N ASP A 17 -41.08 -19.11 -0.70
CA ASP A 17 -39.88 -18.28 -0.76
C ASP A 17 -38.96 -18.87 -1.83
N SER A 18 -39.19 -18.47 -3.07
CA SER A 18 -38.46 -18.95 -4.23
C SER A 18 -37.09 -18.33 -4.17
N ILE A 19 -36.09 -19.15 -3.91
CA ILE A 19 -34.69 -18.73 -3.87
C ILE A 19 -34.30 -18.23 -5.26
N SER A 20 -33.96 -16.96 -5.39
CA SER A 20 -33.48 -16.37 -6.64
C SER A 20 -31.96 -16.33 -6.70
N CYS A 21 -31.41 -16.54 -7.90
CA CYS A 21 -29.98 -16.44 -8.15
C CYS A 21 -29.56 -14.97 -8.21
N PHE A 22 -28.61 -14.57 -7.36
CA PHE A 22 -28.10 -13.19 -7.32
C PHE A 22 -27.44 -12.75 -8.63
N ARG A 23 -26.90 -13.69 -9.42
CA ARG A 23 -26.19 -13.35 -10.68
C ARG A 23 -27.11 -13.24 -11.89
N CYS A 24 -28.04 -14.19 -12.09
CA CYS A 24 -28.91 -14.20 -13.27
C CYS A 24 -30.34 -13.71 -12.99
N GLY A 25 -30.74 -13.58 -11.72
CA GLY A 25 -32.08 -13.15 -11.31
C GLY A 25 -33.14 -14.25 -11.35
N ASP A 26 -32.88 -15.39 -12.02
CA ASP A 26 -33.84 -16.48 -12.15
C ASP A 26 -34.00 -17.29 -10.84
N VAL A 27 -35.14 -17.96 -10.72
CA VAL A 27 -35.43 -18.87 -9.60
C VAL A 27 -34.54 -20.10 -9.68
N CYS A 28 -33.81 -20.36 -8.60
CA CYS A 28 -32.99 -21.55 -8.44
C CYS A 28 -33.84 -22.82 -8.34
N LYS A 29 -33.53 -23.82 -9.17
CA LYS A 29 -34.13 -25.15 -9.12
C LYS A 29 -33.05 -26.19 -8.84
N GLY A 30 -33.14 -26.90 -7.71
CA GLY A 30 -32.17 -27.92 -7.31
C GLY A 30 -31.08 -27.39 -6.38
N GLU A 31 -29.86 -27.91 -6.52
CA GLU A 31 -28.72 -27.53 -5.67
C GLU A 31 -28.32 -26.06 -5.87
N VAL A 32 -28.10 -25.36 -4.76
CA VAL A 32 -27.76 -23.94 -4.72
C VAL A 32 -26.51 -23.72 -3.91
N VAL A 33 -25.68 -22.78 -4.35
CA VAL A 33 -24.54 -22.29 -3.58
C VAL A 33 -25.02 -21.09 -2.77
N ARG A 34 -24.89 -21.18 -1.45
CA ARG A 34 -25.25 -20.09 -0.53
C ARG A 34 -23.99 -19.42 -0.01
N VAL A 35 -23.88 -18.12 -0.22
CA VAL A 35 -22.79 -17.29 0.30
C VAL A 35 -23.41 -16.17 1.13
N HIS A 36 -23.18 -16.18 2.45
CA HIS A 36 -23.90 -15.32 3.39
C HIS A 36 -25.43 -15.40 3.20
N ASN A 37 -26.08 -14.30 2.84
CA ASN A 37 -27.53 -14.20 2.61
C ASN A 37 -27.93 -14.22 1.12
N VAL A 38 -26.99 -14.46 0.20
CA VAL A 38 -27.27 -14.55 -1.24
C VAL A 38 -27.11 -15.97 -1.77
N HIS A 39 -27.85 -16.28 -2.83
CA HIS A 39 -27.91 -17.61 -3.42
C HIS A 39 -27.50 -17.56 -4.89
N PHE A 40 -26.84 -18.62 -5.35
CA PHE A 40 -26.42 -18.78 -6.73
C PHE A 40 -26.77 -20.17 -7.26
N HIS A 41 -27.05 -20.29 -8.55
CA HIS A 41 -26.88 -21.57 -9.21
C HIS A 41 -25.41 -22.00 -9.11
N VAL A 42 -25.16 -23.29 -8.96
CA VAL A 42 -23.80 -23.85 -8.96
C VAL A 42 -23.00 -23.33 -10.16
N LYS A 43 -23.59 -23.33 -11.36
CA LYS A 43 -22.96 -22.82 -12.59
C LYS A 43 -22.82 -21.30 -12.67
N CYS A 44 -23.59 -20.54 -11.88
CA CYS A 44 -23.54 -19.09 -11.87
C CYS A 44 -22.54 -18.55 -10.84
N PHE A 45 -22.08 -19.36 -9.90
CA PHE A 45 -21.08 -18.96 -8.93
C PHE A 45 -19.67 -19.12 -9.51
N THR A 46 -19.27 -18.17 -10.38
CA THR A 46 -17.98 -18.21 -11.07
C THR A 46 -17.20 -16.91 -10.92
N CYS A 47 -15.87 -16.99 -11.06
CA CYS A 47 -14.97 -15.85 -10.95
C CYS A 47 -15.30 -14.79 -11.99
N GLN A 48 -15.40 -13.53 -11.58
CA GLN A 48 -15.66 -12.43 -12.52
C GLN A 48 -14.51 -12.20 -13.52
N VAL A 49 -13.28 -12.58 -13.15
CA VAL A 49 -12.07 -12.32 -13.95
C VAL A 49 -11.80 -13.45 -14.94
N CYS A 50 -11.70 -14.70 -14.47
CA CYS A 50 -11.39 -15.85 -15.34
C CYS A 50 -12.58 -16.76 -15.66
N GLY A 51 -13.74 -16.58 -15.01
CA GLY A 51 -14.93 -17.41 -15.23
C GLY A 51 -14.88 -18.82 -14.61
N CYS A 52 -13.85 -19.16 -13.83
CA CYS A 52 -13.75 -20.48 -13.20
C CYS A 52 -14.81 -20.69 -12.10
N ASP A 53 -15.19 -21.95 -11.86
CA ASP A 53 -16.14 -22.32 -10.81
C ASP A 53 -15.57 -21.99 -9.41
N LEU A 54 -16.30 -21.17 -8.64
CA LEU A 54 -15.96 -20.78 -7.28
C LEU A 54 -16.54 -21.72 -6.22
N ALA A 55 -17.42 -22.65 -6.58
CA ALA A 55 -17.93 -23.65 -5.63
C ALA A 55 -16.82 -24.63 -5.21
N CYS A 56 -15.89 -24.90 -6.13
CA CYS A 56 -14.77 -25.82 -5.93
C CYS A 56 -13.45 -25.12 -5.55
N SER A 57 -13.38 -23.80 -5.69
CA SER A 57 -12.16 -23.02 -5.42
C SER A 57 -12.40 -21.99 -4.32
N GLY A 58 -11.36 -21.65 -3.55
CA GLY A 58 -11.47 -20.53 -2.60
C GLY A 58 -11.81 -19.23 -3.34
N PHE A 59 -12.63 -18.38 -2.72
CA PHE A 59 -13.07 -17.11 -3.30
C PHE A 59 -12.94 -15.95 -2.31
N PHE A 60 -12.85 -14.75 -2.86
CA PHE A 60 -12.88 -13.47 -2.15
C PHE A 60 -14.03 -12.62 -2.67
N GLN A 61 -14.69 -11.90 -1.76
CA GLN A 61 -15.74 -10.94 -2.10
C GLN A 61 -15.20 -9.52 -1.93
N GLN A 62 -15.22 -8.72 -3.00
CA GLN A 62 -14.76 -7.33 -2.97
C GLN A 62 -15.71 -6.45 -3.77
N ALA A 63 -16.28 -5.42 -3.13
CA ALA A 63 -17.22 -4.48 -3.74
C ALA A 63 -18.43 -5.13 -4.45
N GLY A 64 -18.91 -6.28 -3.96
CA GLY A 64 -20.02 -7.03 -4.56
C GLY A 64 -19.62 -8.04 -5.63
N GLU A 65 -18.35 -8.07 -6.02
CA GLU A 65 -17.79 -9.01 -7.00
C GLU A 65 -17.16 -10.23 -6.31
N TYR A 66 -17.24 -11.38 -6.98
CA TYR A 66 -16.67 -12.65 -6.51
C TYR A 66 -15.50 -13.07 -7.39
N ILE A 67 -14.32 -13.18 -6.78
CA ILE A 67 -13.04 -13.41 -7.47
C ILE A 67 -12.38 -14.65 -6.88
N CYS A 68 -11.84 -15.53 -7.72
CA CYS A 68 -11.11 -16.70 -7.23
C CYS A 68 -9.81 -16.30 -6.54
N THR A 69 -9.30 -17.15 -5.64
CA THR A 69 -8.02 -16.90 -4.95
C THR A 69 -6.88 -16.56 -5.92
N GLN A 70 -6.81 -17.21 -7.08
CA GLN A 70 -5.73 -17.01 -8.05
C GLN A 70 -5.77 -15.60 -8.67
N ASP A 71 -6.94 -15.15 -9.11
CA ASP A 71 -7.09 -13.82 -9.70
C ASP A 71 -7.02 -12.73 -8.63
N TYR A 72 -7.52 -12.99 -7.43
CA TYR A 72 -7.37 -12.09 -6.29
C TYR A 72 -5.88 -11.86 -5.97
N GLN A 73 -5.08 -12.93 -5.92
CA GLN A 73 -3.63 -12.82 -5.76
C GLN A 73 -2.98 -12.10 -6.95
N ARG A 74 -3.44 -12.34 -8.19
CA ARG A 74 -2.88 -11.66 -9.37
C ARG A 74 -3.14 -10.16 -9.38
N LEU A 75 -4.34 -9.74 -8.95
CA LEU A 75 -4.76 -8.34 -8.99
C LEU A 75 -4.31 -7.56 -7.74
N TYR A 76 -4.36 -8.20 -6.57
CA TYR A 76 -4.18 -7.53 -5.27
C TYR A 76 -3.14 -8.19 -4.38
N GLY A 77 -2.54 -9.31 -4.80
CA GLY A 77 -1.57 -10.04 -4.02
C GLY A 77 -0.23 -9.30 -3.89
N THR A 78 0.33 -9.33 -2.69
CA THR A 78 1.68 -8.82 -2.44
C THR A 78 2.70 -9.91 -2.76
N LYS A 79 3.69 -9.61 -3.60
CA LYS A 79 4.76 -10.55 -3.94
C LYS A 79 5.93 -10.41 -2.97
N CYS A 80 6.51 -11.54 -2.59
CA CYS A 80 7.73 -11.57 -1.80
C CYS A 80 8.91 -11.10 -2.64
N ASP A 81 9.63 -10.11 -2.15
CA ASP A 81 10.78 -9.53 -2.85
C ASP A 81 11.98 -10.50 -2.97
N SER A 82 12.02 -11.52 -2.10
CA SER A 82 13.10 -12.51 -2.10
C SER A 82 12.85 -13.70 -3.04
N CYS A 83 11.61 -14.18 -3.18
CA CYS A 83 11.32 -15.38 -3.99
C CYS A 83 10.39 -15.12 -5.18
N GLY A 84 9.74 -13.96 -5.25
CA GLY A 84 8.81 -13.59 -6.33
C GLY A 84 7.40 -14.16 -6.17
N GLU A 85 7.20 -15.12 -5.27
CA GLU A 85 5.90 -15.75 -5.00
C GLU A 85 4.98 -14.84 -4.18
N PHE A 86 3.67 -15.05 -4.32
CA PHE A 86 2.68 -14.33 -3.52
C PHE A 86 2.80 -14.69 -2.03
N ILE A 87 2.68 -13.68 -1.17
CA ILE A 87 2.65 -13.86 0.28
C ILE A 87 1.25 -14.26 0.68
N THR A 88 1.12 -15.44 1.26
CA THR A 88 -0.11 -15.95 1.86
C THR A 88 0.05 -15.92 3.39
N GLY A 89 -0.85 -15.20 4.08
CA GLY A 89 -0.80 -15.07 5.53
C GLY A 89 0.12 -13.94 6.02
N GLU A 90 0.99 -14.26 6.97
CA GLU A 90 1.86 -13.27 7.64
C GLU A 90 2.87 -12.64 6.68
N VAL A 91 3.06 -11.33 6.82
CA VAL A 91 3.97 -10.53 6.01
C VAL A 91 4.99 -9.82 6.89
N VAL A 92 6.26 -9.91 6.51
CA VAL A 92 7.32 -9.07 7.06
C VAL A 92 7.54 -7.91 6.11
N SER A 93 7.33 -6.68 6.61
CA SER A 93 7.51 -5.45 5.84
C SER A 93 8.76 -4.71 6.29
N ALA A 94 9.66 -4.38 5.36
CA ALA A 94 10.87 -3.59 5.63
C ALA A 94 11.22 -2.71 4.43
N LEU A 95 11.45 -1.41 4.64
CA LEU A 95 11.81 -0.44 3.59
C LEU A 95 10.87 -0.47 2.36
N ASN A 96 9.56 -0.54 2.58
CA ASN A 96 8.52 -0.68 1.52
C ASN A 96 8.63 -1.99 0.70
N ARG A 97 9.29 -3.01 1.25
CA ARG A 97 9.41 -4.34 0.66
C ARG A 97 8.70 -5.36 1.53
N ALA A 98 8.09 -6.35 0.89
CA ALA A 98 7.37 -7.40 1.56
C ALA A 98 8.09 -8.74 1.39
N TYR A 99 8.17 -9.51 2.46
CA TYR A 99 8.81 -10.82 2.49
C TYR A 99 7.93 -11.83 3.22
N HIS A 100 8.00 -13.10 2.84
CA HIS A 100 7.57 -14.16 3.74
C HIS A 100 8.46 -14.17 5.00
N PRO A 101 7.95 -14.53 6.18
CA PRO A 101 8.76 -14.68 7.39
C PRO A 101 9.98 -15.60 7.18
N LYS A 102 9.79 -16.71 6.45
CA LYS A 102 10.86 -17.65 6.06
C LYS A 102 11.85 -17.11 5.03
N CYS A 103 11.46 -16.09 4.27
CA CYS A 103 12.29 -15.47 3.23
C CYS A 103 13.05 -14.25 3.75
N PHE A 104 12.64 -13.70 4.90
CA PHE A 104 13.36 -12.63 5.58
C PHE A 104 14.53 -13.21 6.39
N VAL A 105 15.56 -13.66 5.68
CA VAL A 105 16.77 -14.26 6.25
C VAL A 105 18.03 -13.60 5.68
N CYS A 106 19.15 -13.75 6.38
CA CYS A 106 20.43 -13.26 5.90
C CYS A 106 20.82 -13.96 4.57
N THR A 107 21.14 -13.20 3.54
CA THR A 107 21.55 -13.77 2.24
C THR A 107 22.89 -14.49 2.27
N ILE A 108 23.68 -14.30 3.34
CA ILE A 108 25.02 -14.87 3.51
C ILE A 108 24.95 -16.14 4.33
N CYS A 109 24.47 -16.05 5.57
CA CYS A 109 24.42 -17.21 6.48
C CYS A 109 23.07 -17.94 6.49
N ARG A 110 22.06 -17.43 5.76
CA ARG A 110 20.71 -17.99 5.68
C ARG A 110 19.95 -18.08 7.02
N LYS A 111 20.49 -17.48 8.09
CA LYS A 111 19.83 -17.43 9.40
C LYS A 111 18.74 -16.35 9.43
N PRO A 112 17.64 -16.59 10.16
CA PRO A 112 16.64 -15.56 10.43
C PRO A 112 17.23 -14.43 11.28
N PHE A 113 16.63 -13.24 11.18
CA PHE A 113 17.05 -12.09 11.96
C PHE A 113 16.37 -12.12 13.34
N PRO A 114 17.14 -12.14 14.45
CA PRO A 114 16.57 -12.01 15.78
C PRO A 114 15.79 -10.70 15.94
N ILE A 115 14.75 -10.73 16.78
CA ILE A 115 13.97 -9.52 17.10
C ILE A 115 14.91 -8.51 17.77
N GLY A 116 14.99 -7.31 17.20
CA GLY A 116 15.85 -6.22 17.71
C GLY A 116 17.23 -6.12 17.05
N ASP A 117 17.62 -7.10 16.21
CA ASP A 117 18.90 -7.05 15.50
C ASP A 117 18.86 -6.14 14.27
N ARG A 118 20.02 -5.54 13.96
CA ARG A 118 20.18 -4.69 12.78
C ARG A 118 20.28 -5.53 11.51
N VAL A 119 19.48 -5.17 10.51
CA VAL A 119 19.49 -5.78 9.18
C VAL A 119 20.04 -4.78 8.17
N THR A 120 21.10 -5.16 7.46
CA THR A 120 21.71 -4.37 6.39
C THR A 120 21.06 -4.74 5.06
N PHE A 121 20.54 -3.75 4.33
CA PHE A 121 19.93 -3.97 3.01
C PHE A 121 20.86 -3.48 1.90
N CYS A 122 21.35 -4.40 1.08
CA CYS A 122 22.12 -4.12 -0.13
C CYS A 122 21.25 -4.41 -1.36
N GLY A 123 20.41 -3.46 -1.75
CA GLY A 123 19.41 -3.66 -2.80
C GLY A 123 18.34 -4.68 -2.37
N LYS A 124 18.30 -5.85 -3.04
CA LYS A 124 17.42 -6.97 -2.66
C LYS A 124 17.98 -7.88 -1.57
N LYS A 125 19.26 -7.72 -1.21
CA LYS A 125 19.95 -8.61 -0.28
C LYS A 125 19.83 -8.10 1.15
N CYS A 126 19.28 -8.92 2.04
CA CYS A 126 19.22 -8.65 3.48
C CYS A 126 20.39 -9.36 4.16
N VAL A 127 21.25 -8.65 4.89
CA VAL A 127 22.45 -9.20 5.53
C VAL A 127 22.38 -8.96 7.03
N CYS A 128 22.68 -9.97 7.85
CA CYS A 128 22.65 -9.82 9.31
C CYS A 128 23.86 -9.01 9.79
N GLN A 129 23.75 -8.40 10.95
CA GLN A 129 24.83 -7.62 11.56
C GLN A 129 26.18 -8.35 11.55
N GLN A 130 26.21 -9.62 11.98
CA GLN A 130 27.45 -10.41 12.03
C GLN A 130 28.08 -10.58 10.63
N CYS A 131 27.29 -10.98 9.63
CA CYS A 131 27.80 -11.16 8.28
C CYS A 131 28.13 -9.83 7.59
N SER A 132 27.44 -8.74 7.96
CA SER A 132 27.75 -7.39 7.51
C SER A 132 29.13 -6.95 8.00
N HIS A 133 29.51 -7.33 9.22
CA HIS A 133 30.84 -7.05 9.78
C HIS A 133 31.91 -7.92 9.12
N THR A 134 31.64 -9.20 8.86
CA THR A 134 32.57 -10.10 8.18
C THR A 134 32.86 -9.67 6.74
N LEU A 135 31.85 -9.16 6.02
CA LEU A 135 32.05 -8.55 4.70
C LEU A 135 32.94 -7.30 4.73
N ALA A 136 33.02 -6.61 5.87
CA ALA A 136 33.89 -5.45 6.05
C ALA A 136 35.33 -5.82 6.45
N SER A 137 35.59 -7.08 6.83
CA SER A 137 36.92 -7.55 7.29
C SER A 137 37.70 -8.37 6.27
N SER A 138 37.10 -8.77 5.14
CA SER A 138 37.85 -9.33 4.01
C SER A 138 38.30 -8.20 3.09
N ASN A 139 39.61 -8.06 2.97
CA ASN A 139 40.39 -6.97 2.35
C ASN A 139 40.19 -6.73 0.83
N GLU A 140 38.99 -6.91 0.28
CA GLU A 140 38.68 -6.54 -1.10
C GLU A 140 37.54 -5.51 -1.13
N PRO A 141 37.75 -4.29 -1.66
CA PRO A 141 36.74 -3.25 -1.63
C PRO A 141 35.56 -3.66 -2.50
N VAL A 142 34.42 -3.90 -1.85
CA VAL A 142 33.13 -4.04 -2.53
C VAL A 142 32.85 -2.71 -3.23
N LYS A 143 33.14 -2.65 -4.54
CA LYS A 143 32.82 -1.51 -5.40
C LYS A 143 31.31 -1.44 -5.58
N ILE A 144 30.64 -0.81 -4.60
CA ILE A 144 29.27 -0.31 -4.76
C ILE A 144 29.39 0.90 -5.69
N HIS A 145 28.83 0.81 -6.91
CA HIS A 145 28.86 1.89 -7.89
C HIS A 145 28.33 3.21 -7.30
N GLY A 146 29.22 4.17 -7.09
CA GLY A 146 28.96 5.52 -6.57
C GLY A 146 30.19 6.04 -5.81
N PRO A 147 30.49 7.35 -5.84
CA PRO A 147 31.76 7.88 -5.34
C PRO A 147 31.93 7.52 -3.85
N SER A 148 33.09 6.95 -3.49
CA SER A 148 33.46 6.55 -2.13
C SER A 148 33.56 7.72 -1.13
N HIS A 149 33.13 8.92 -1.52
CA HIS A 149 33.36 10.16 -0.80
C HIS A 149 32.03 10.72 -0.26
N CYS A 150 32.05 11.10 1.00
CA CYS A 150 30.91 11.72 1.67
C CYS A 150 30.54 13.03 0.99
N ALA A 151 29.29 13.19 0.56
CA ALA A 151 28.83 14.42 -0.06
C ALA A 151 28.84 15.63 0.90
N GLY A 152 28.81 15.39 2.21
CA GLY A 152 28.89 16.41 3.26
C GLY A 152 30.32 16.87 3.53
N CYS A 153 31.20 15.99 4.00
CA CYS A 153 32.58 16.35 4.38
C CYS A 153 33.63 16.17 3.28
N LYS A 154 33.26 15.57 2.14
CA LYS A 154 34.16 15.24 1.01
C LYS A 154 35.23 14.20 1.30
N GLU A 155 35.35 13.73 2.52
CA GLU A 155 36.28 12.67 2.89
C GLU A 155 35.78 11.30 2.42
N GLU A 156 36.72 10.38 2.26
CA GLU A 156 36.43 9.00 1.87
C GLU A 156 35.72 8.24 3.01
N ILE A 157 34.66 7.52 2.66
CA ILE A 157 33.88 6.68 3.56
C ILE A 157 34.58 5.31 3.60
N THR A 158 35.65 5.24 4.39
CA THR A 158 36.50 4.04 4.51
C THR A 158 35.96 3.03 5.52
N HIS A 159 35.37 3.51 6.61
CA HIS A 159 34.90 2.69 7.73
C HIS A 159 33.62 3.27 8.35
N GLY A 160 32.71 2.40 8.78
CA GLY A 160 31.49 2.78 9.49
C GLY A 160 30.22 2.80 8.62
N GLN A 161 29.13 3.27 9.21
CA GLN A 161 27.81 3.26 8.56
C GLN A 161 27.70 4.45 7.60
N SER A 162 27.26 4.18 6.36
CA SER A 162 26.99 5.20 5.36
C SER A 162 25.50 5.29 5.06
N LEU A 163 25.04 6.50 4.74
CA LEU A 163 23.68 6.81 4.35
C LEU A 163 23.64 7.08 2.85
N LEU A 164 22.72 6.44 2.14
CA LEU A 164 22.38 6.76 0.76
C LEU A 164 21.18 7.72 0.75
N ALA A 165 21.43 8.96 0.34
CA ALA A 165 20.40 10.00 0.25
C ALA A 165 20.77 11.00 -0.85
N LEU A 166 19.77 11.55 -1.53
CA LEU A 166 19.98 12.53 -2.61
C LEU A 166 20.93 12.02 -3.71
N GLU A 167 20.79 10.72 -4.04
CA GLU A 167 21.64 10.00 -5.01
C GLU A 167 23.15 10.05 -4.68
N LYS A 168 23.50 10.33 -3.42
CA LYS A 168 24.87 10.47 -2.93
C LYS A 168 25.08 9.65 -1.66
N GLN A 169 26.35 9.38 -1.35
CA GLN A 169 26.76 8.76 -0.10
C GLN A 169 27.14 9.82 0.93
N TRP A 170 26.78 9.58 2.18
CA TRP A 170 27.07 10.46 3.30
C TRP A 170 27.53 9.62 4.49
N HIS A 171 28.41 10.16 5.33
CA HIS A 171 28.47 9.68 6.71
C HIS A 171 27.10 9.96 7.37
N VAL A 172 26.61 9.03 8.19
CA VAL A 172 25.35 9.24 8.94
C VAL A 172 25.39 10.57 9.72
N GLY A 173 26.54 10.85 10.35
CA GLY A 173 26.74 12.10 11.07
C GLY A 173 26.88 13.34 10.18
N CYS A 174 27.16 13.21 8.88
CA CYS A 174 27.29 14.35 7.95
C CYS A 174 26.00 14.71 7.24
N PHE A 175 24.98 13.84 7.25
CA PHE A 175 23.68 14.14 6.68
C PHE A 175 22.86 14.97 7.66
N LYS A 176 22.97 16.30 7.54
CA LYS A 176 22.43 17.27 8.48
C LYS A 176 21.53 18.27 7.77
N CYS A 177 20.52 18.78 8.47
CA CYS A 177 19.75 19.91 8.00
C CYS A 177 20.69 21.09 7.71
N GLN A 178 20.60 21.66 6.51
CA GLN A 178 21.42 22.81 6.12
C GLN A 178 21.20 24.04 7.03
N SER A 179 20.05 24.12 7.69
CA SER A 179 19.63 25.30 8.44
C SER A 179 19.96 25.22 9.92
N CYS A 180 19.56 24.15 10.61
CA CYS A 180 19.86 23.97 12.03
C CYS A 180 21.05 23.06 12.33
N GLY A 181 21.61 22.36 11.33
CA GLY A 181 22.71 21.42 11.53
C GLY A 181 22.33 20.12 12.25
N ALA A 182 21.04 19.91 12.57
CA ALA A 182 20.58 18.67 13.18
C ALA A 182 20.83 17.48 12.24
N VAL A 183 21.39 16.39 12.78
CA VAL A 183 21.59 15.14 12.03
C VAL A 183 20.21 14.57 11.67
N LEU A 184 20.02 14.24 10.40
CA LEU A 184 18.76 13.75 9.86
C LEU A 184 18.81 12.21 9.83
N THR A 185 18.12 11.58 10.79
CA THR A 185 18.02 10.12 10.91
C THR A 185 16.66 9.56 10.52
N GLY A 186 15.67 10.45 10.28
CA GLY A 186 14.30 10.11 9.90
C GLY A 186 13.88 10.80 8.59
N GLU A 187 12.60 11.16 8.48
CA GLU A 187 12.08 11.89 7.33
C GLU A 187 12.77 13.25 7.15
N TYR A 188 13.07 13.61 5.90
CA TYR A 188 13.71 14.86 5.53
C TYR A 188 13.08 15.39 4.24
N ILE A 189 13.23 16.70 3.99
CA ILE A 189 12.79 17.33 2.75
C ILE A 189 14.02 17.80 1.98
N SER A 190 14.08 17.45 0.70
CA SER A 190 15.13 17.91 -0.20
C SER A 190 14.69 19.14 -0.97
N LYS A 191 15.57 20.15 -1.07
CA LYS A 191 15.45 21.23 -2.05
C LYS A 191 16.76 21.36 -2.82
N ASN A 192 16.73 21.20 -4.14
CA ASN A 192 17.91 21.35 -5.00
C ASN A 192 19.12 20.50 -4.55
N GLY A 193 18.88 19.29 -4.05
CA GLY A 193 19.94 18.42 -3.54
C GLY A 193 20.51 18.83 -2.18
N ILE A 194 19.83 19.70 -1.44
CA ILE A 194 20.15 20.10 -0.06
C ILE A 194 19.10 19.51 0.90
N PRO A 195 19.51 18.83 1.98
CA PRO A 195 18.59 18.27 2.95
C PRO A 195 18.19 19.27 4.05
N TYR A 196 16.91 19.27 4.40
CA TYR A 196 16.32 20.08 5.47
C TYR A 196 15.46 19.21 6.38
N CYS A 197 15.36 19.57 7.65
CA CYS A 197 14.28 19.07 8.50
C CYS A 197 12.96 19.74 8.09
N GLU A 198 11.83 19.08 8.37
CA GLU A 198 10.50 19.59 8.00
C GLU A 198 10.25 21.02 8.53
N SER A 199 10.57 21.25 9.81
CA SER A 199 10.39 22.56 10.45
C SER A 199 11.16 23.68 9.76
N ASP A 200 12.43 23.45 9.42
CA ASP A 200 13.26 24.47 8.77
C ASP A 200 12.87 24.67 7.30
N TYR A 201 12.50 23.59 6.62
CA TYR A 201 11.99 23.68 5.25
C TYR A 201 10.71 24.50 5.20
N HIS A 202 9.73 24.20 6.06
CA HIS A 202 8.48 24.93 6.14
C HIS A 202 8.70 26.40 6.53
N ARG A 203 9.60 26.67 7.48
CA ARG A 203 9.90 28.05 7.89
C ARG A 203 10.49 28.90 6.76
N GLN A 204 11.30 28.32 5.88
CA GLN A 204 11.97 29.05 4.80
C GLN A 204 11.22 29.03 3.47
N PHE A 205 10.54 27.93 3.17
CA PHE A 205 9.99 27.64 1.85
C PHE A 205 8.56 27.11 1.89
N GLY A 206 8.00 26.91 3.08
CA GLY A 206 6.68 26.35 3.25
C GLY A 206 5.61 27.29 2.74
N ILE A 207 4.67 26.72 2.00
CA ILE A 207 3.46 27.40 1.56
C ILE A 207 2.43 27.28 2.68
N ARG A 208 1.83 28.40 3.11
CA ARG A 208 0.75 28.38 4.09
C ARG A 208 -0.59 28.30 3.40
N CYS A 209 -1.46 27.44 3.91
CA CYS A 209 -2.84 27.40 3.48
C CYS A 209 -3.56 28.66 3.97
N GLU A 210 -4.23 29.37 3.06
CA GLU A 210 -5.00 30.58 3.39
C GLU A 210 -6.12 30.27 4.41
N ALA A 211 -6.77 29.11 4.30
CA ALA A 211 -7.94 28.79 5.12
C ALA A 211 -7.59 28.39 6.57
N CYS A 212 -6.47 27.70 6.79
CA CYS A 212 -6.11 27.19 8.13
C CYS A 212 -4.77 27.70 8.67
N ASN A 213 -4.05 28.50 7.88
CA ASN A 213 -2.74 29.08 8.20
C ASN A 213 -1.63 28.08 8.57
N ARG A 214 -1.84 26.79 8.32
CA ARG A 214 -0.84 25.73 8.48
C ARG A 214 -0.09 25.49 7.18
N TYR A 215 1.14 24.99 7.27
CA TYR A 215 1.92 24.62 6.10
C TYR A 215 1.27 23.49 5.31
N VAL A 216 1.32 23.59 3.98
CA VAL A 216 0.82 22.57 3.06
C VAL A 216 1.93 21.56 2.79
N SER A 217 1.71 20.32 3.24
CA SER A 217 2.58 19.17 2.93
C SER A 217 1.99 18.40 1.76
N GLY A 218 2.76 18.14 0.70
CA GLY A 218 2.33 17.37 -0.47
C GLY A 218 1.62 18.20 -1.55
N LYS A 219 0.48 17.71 -2.08
CA LYS A 219 -0.28 18.40 -3.14
C LYS A 219 -0.81 19.74 -2.62
N VAL A 220 -0.57 20.82 -3.37
CA VAL A 220 -1.08 22.17 -3.10
C VAL A 220 -2.09 22.55 -4.18
N LEU A 221 -3.20 23.15 -3.77
CA LEU A 221 -4.14 23.79 -4.69
C LEU A 221 -3.87 25.29 -4.73
N GLU A 222 -3.74 25.83 -5.93
CA GLU A 222 -3.57 27.26 -6.17
C GLU A 222 -4.82 27.83 -6.84
N ALA A 223 -5.36 28.90 -6.29
CA ALA A 223 -6.45 29.66 -6.89
C ALA A 223 -6.23 31.15 -6.61
N GLY A 224 -6.25 31.98 -7.65
CA GLY A 224 -6.08 33.44 -7.54
C GLY A 224 -4.84 33.89 -6.76
N GLY A 225 -3.72 33.19 -6.94
CA GLY A 225 -2.45 33.46 -6.23
C GLY A 225 -2.45 33.06 -4.74
N LYS A 226 -3.51 32.39 -4.26
CA LYS A 226 -3.61 31.84 -2.91
C LYS A 226 -3.45 30.33 -2.93
N HIS A 227 -3.00 29.79 -1.81
CA HIS A 227 -2.69 28.37 -1.68
C HIS A 227 -3.55 27.70 -0.62
N TYR A 228 -3.92 26.44 -0.86
CA TYR A 228 -4.81 25.67 0.00
C TYR A 228 -4.38 24.22 0.11
N HIS A 229 -4.65 23.59 1.26
CA HIS A 229 -4.73 22.12 1.30
C HIS A 229 -5.90 21.67 0.43
N PRO A 230 -5.81 20.50 -0.25
CA PRO A 230 -6.93 19.92 -0.99
C PRO A 230 -8.22 19.80 -0.17
N THR A 231 -8.09 19.51 1.13
CA THR A 231 -9.21 19.41 2.07
C THR A 231 -9.73 20.78 2.56
N CYS A 232 -8.92 21.83 2.45
CA CYS A 232 -9.27 23.19 2.86
C CYS A 232 -9.88 24.02 1.73
N ALA A 233 -9.62 23.67 0.46
CA ALA A 233 -10.28 24.26 -0.69
C ALA A 233 -11.70 23.69 -0.81
N ARG A 234 -12.69 24.43 -0.30
CA ARG A 234 -14.10 23.99 -0.27
C ARG A 234 -15.00 25.04 -0.90
N CYS A 235 -16.00 24.59 -1.66
CA CYS A 235 -16.99 25.47 -2.26
C CYS A 235 -17.81 26.17 -1.16
N ALA A 236 -17.91 27.50 -1.20
CA ALA A 236 -18.67 28.27 -0.22
C ALA A 236 -20.17 27.90 -0.18
N ARG A 237 -20.72 27.38 -1.28
CA ARG A 237 -22.14 26.98 -1.38
C ARG A 237 -22.40 25.54 -0.95
N CYS A 238 -21.65 24.57 -1.47
CA CYS A 238 -21.91 23.15 -1.23
C CYS A 238 -20.91 22.46 -0.29
N GLN A 239 -19.87 23.17 0.16
CA GLN A 239 -18.82 22.66 1.06
C GLN A 239 -18.05 21.44 0.55
N MET A 240 -18.22 21.07 -0.72
CA MET A 240 -17.46 19.99 -1.35
C MET A 240 -16.04 20.46 -1.70
N THR A 241 -15.10 19.52 -1.65
CA THR A 241 -13.71 19.72 -2.07
C THR A 241 -13.60 19.65 -3.58
N PHE A 242 -12.66 20.40 -4.14
CA PHE A 242 -12.39 20.38 -5.59
C PHE A 242 -11.49 19.20 -5.97
N THR A 243 -11.76 18.59 -7.11
CA THR A 243 -10.97 17.51 -7.72
C THR A 243 -10.07 18.05 -8.84
N GLU A 244 -9.13 17.22 -9.30
CA GLU A 244 -8.12 17.62 -10.28
C GLU A 244 -8.79 18.00 -11.62
N GLY A 245 -8.65 19.26 -12.03
CA GLY A 245 -9.23 19.80 -13.26
C GLY A 245 -10.53 20.61 -13.09
N GLU A 246 -11.06 20.77 -11.88
CA GLU A 246 -12.24 21.60 -11.62
C GLU A 246 -11.89 23.09 -11.52
N GLU A 247 -12.64 23.93 -12.22
CA GLU A 247 -12.46 25.38 -12.17
C GLU A 247 -12.93 25.96 -10.83
N MET A 248 -12.02 26.65 -10.15
CA MET A 248 -12.32 27.38 -8.92
C MET A 248 -12.52 28.86 -9.24
N TYR A 249 -13.74 29.36 -9.04
CA TYR A 249 -14.04 30.78 -9.10
C TYR A 249 -13.99 31.36 -7.69
N LEU A 250 -13.02 32.25 -7.45
CA LEU A 250 -12.93 33.02 -6.21
C LEU A 250 -13.90 34.21 -6.29
N ALA A 251 -14.65 34.44 -5.20
CA ALA A 251 -15.51 35.60 -5.04
C ALA A 251 -14.72 36.82 -4.58
#